data_AF-A0A062GW32-F1
#
_entry.id   AF-A0A062GW32-F1
#
_cell.length_a   1.000
_cell.length_b   1.000
_cell.length_c   1.000
_cell.angle_alpha   90.00
_cell.angle_beta   90.00
_cell.angle_gamma   90.00
#
_symmetry.space_group_name_H-M   'P 1'
#
loop_
_entity.id
_entity.type
_entity.pdbx_description
1 polymer ?
#
loop_
_entity_poly.entity_id
_entity_poly.type
_entity_poly.pdbx_seq_one_letter_code
_entity_poly.pdbx_strand_id
1 'polypeptide(L)'
;MNMLANISFDAAVFTSLEATNVEVINDEIYFSLICPGKEHIYVVGKCSGIEKESSFEWDEGNPQYAQDVSFTMLQVTEFSRPHVEDYEFVDAIDGQPFAPTSSQIQAINEELEELAREEKINELRGG
;
A
#
# COMPACT_ATOMS: atom_id res chain seq x y z
N MET A 1 35.37 -21.19 14.89
CA MET A 1 34.37 -20.39 15.64
C MET A 1 33.68 -19.53 14.60
N ASN A 2 32.55 -19.99 14.07
CA ASN A 2 31.83 -19.30 12.98
C ASN A 2 30.92 -18.26 13.63
N MET A 3 31.31 -16.99 13.57
CA MET A 3 30.38 -15.89 13.80
C MET A 3 29.50 -15.81 12.56
N LEU A 4 28.35 -16.49 12.60
CA LEU A 4 27.19 -16.08 11.82
C LEU A 4 26.79 -14.73 12.41
N ALA A 5 27.33 -13.65 11.85
CA ALA A 5 26.80 -12.33 12.07
C ALA A 5 25.31 -12.42 11.72
N ASN A 6 24.44 -12.23 12.71
CA ASN A 6 23.09 -11.77 12.44
C ASN A 6 23.27 -10.43 11.74
N ILE A 7 23.36 -10.45 10.41
CA ILE A 7 23.29 -9.26 9.59
C ILE A 7 21.84 -8.80 9.77
N SER A 8 21.62 -7.98 10.79
CA SER A 8 20.49 -7.06 10.78
C SER A 8 20.73 -6.18 9.58
N PHE A 9 20.16 -6.57 8.43
CA PHE A 9 19.97 -5.61 7.35
C PHE A 9 19.03 -4.58 7.96
N ASP A 10 19.56 -3.44 8.40
CA ASP A 10 18.77 -2.23 8.49
C ASP A 10 18.17 -2.07 7.10
N ALA A 11 16.90 -2.41 6.96
CA ALA A 11 16.19 -2.32 5.69
C ALA A 11 16.31 -0.87 5.21
N ALA A 12 16.48 -0.67 3.90
CA ALA A 12 16.51 0.69 3.38
C ALA A 12 15.24 1.44 3.80
N VAL A 13 15.35 2.74 4.03
CA VAL A 13 14.21 3.58 4.40
C VAL A 13 14.23 4.82 3.52
N PHE A 14 13.20 4.97 2.69
CA PHE A 14 13.07 6.09 1.75
C PHE A 14 12.32 7.25 2.39
N THR A 15 12.86 7.84 3.46
CA THR A 15 12.16 8.83 4.30
C THR A 15 11.79 10.14 3.60
N SER A 16 12.48 10.46 2.51
CA SER A 16 12.22 11.68 1.71
C SER A 16 11.20 11.49 0.59
N LEU A 17 10.63 10.30 0.46
CA LEU A 17 9.65 9.96 -0.58
C LEU A 17 8.25 9.78 0.04
N GLU A 18 7.22 10.02 -0.76
CA GLU A 18 5.81 9.85 -0.43
C GLU A 18 5.22 8.70 -1.25
N ALA A 19 4.34 7.92 -0.65
CA ALA A 19 3.69 6.82 -1.35
C ALA A 19 2.48 7.30 -2.16
N THR A 20 2.28 6.73 -3.35
CA THR A 20 1.19 7.04 -4.27
C THR A 20 1.03 5.93 -5.32
N ASN A 21 0.05 6.05 -6.21
CA ASN A 21 -0.24 5.13 -7.32
C ASN A 21 -0.36 3.69 -6.81
N VAL A 22 -1.20 3.49 -5.81
CA VAL A 22 -1.39 2.18 -5.20
C VAL A 22 -2.31 1.35 -6.08
N GLU A 23 -1.92 0.10 -6.33
CA GLU A 23 -2.70 -0.86 -7.11
C GLU A 23 -2.63 -2.25 -6.47
N VAL A 24 -3.69 -3.04 -6.65
CA VAL A 24 -3.72 -4.45 -6.24
C VAL A 24 -3.77 -5.32 -7.48
N ILE A 25 -2.78 -6.19 -7.65
CA ILE A 25 -2.66 -7.09 -8.80
C ILE A 25 -2.39 -8.49 -8.27
N ASN A 26 -3.33 -9.43 -8.50
CA ASN A 26 -3.23 -10.82 -8.02
C ASN A 26 -2.92 -10.92 -6.50
N ASP A 27 -3.65 -10.18 -5.67
CA ASP A 27 -3.48 -10.11 -4.21
C ASP A 27 -2.14 -9.53 -3.72
N GLU A 28 -1.35 -8.93 -4.63
CA GLU A 28 -0.13 -8.20 -4.30
C GLU A 28 -0.36 -6.69 -4.43
N ILE A 29 0.21 -5.94 -3.49
CA ILE A 29 0.11 -4.48 -3.44
C ILE A 29 1.33 -3.90 -4.13
N TYR A 30 1.08 -3.10 -5.16
CA TYR A 30 2.06 -2.30 -5.86
C TYR A 30 1.85 -0.83 -5.48
N PHE A 31 2.93 -0.09 -5.29
CA PHE A 31 2.87 1.35 -5.02
C PHE A 31 4.15 2.04 -5.48
N SER A 32 4.05 3.33 -5.78
CA SER A 32 5.19 4.18 -6.10
C SER A 32 5.59 5.02 -4.89
N LEU A 33 6.89 5.20 -4.66
CA LEU A 33 7.42 6.21 -3.76
C LEU A 33 8.00 7.35 -4.58
N ILE A 34 7.51 8.57 -4.43
CA ILE A 34 7.93 9.73 -5.22
C ILE A 34 8.46 10.88 -4.36
N CYS A 35 9.32 11.74 -4.91
CA CYS A 35 9.69 12.97 -4.20
C CYS A 35 8.59 14.04 -4.36
N PRO A 36 7.96 14.53 -3.28
CA PRO A 36 6.92 15.55 -3.37
C PRO A 36 7.39 16.81 -4.11
N GLY A 37 6.56 17.25 -5.06
CA GLY A 37 6.82 18.46 -5.86
C GLY A 37 7.95 18.33 -6.89
N LYS A 38 8.42 17.11 -7.19
CA LYS A 38 9.38 16.85 -8.27
C LYS A 38 8.76 15.94 -9.31
N GLU A 39 9.15 16.15 -10.57
CA GLU A 39 8.62 15.35 -11.68
C GLU A 39 9.09 13.89 -11.58
N HIS A 40 10.37 13.60 -11.27
CA HIS A 40 10.87 12.21 -11.29
C HIS A 40 11.99 11.90 -10.28
N ILE A 41 11.62 11.28 -9.17
CA ILE A 41 12.46 10.43 -8.31
C ILE A 41 11.53 9.31 -7.86
N TYR A 42 11.76 8.04 -8.24
CA TYR A 42 10.81 6.97 -7.89
C TYR A 42 11.43 5.64 -7.46
N VAL A 43 10.70 4.92 -6.60
CA VAL A 43 10.86 3.49 -6.30
C VAL A 43 9.49 2.84 -6.45
N VAL A 44 9.38 1.76 -7.21
CA VAL A 44 8.20 0.92 -7.23
C VAL A 44 8.37 -0.16 -6.17
N GLY A 45 7.50 -0.11 -5.16
CA GLY A 45 7.42 -1.07 -4.09
C GLY A 45 6.38 -2.14 -4.36
N LYS A 46 6.69 -3.37 -3.94
CA LYS A 46 5.79 -4.51 -4.02
C LYS A 46 5.76 -5.25 -2.68
N CYS A 47 4.58 -5.57 -2.16
CA CYS A 47 4.44 -6.43 -0.98
C CYS A 47 3.12 -7.21 -0.95
N SER A 48 3.07 -8.23 -0.10
CA SER A 48 1.80 -8.86 0.29
C SER A 48 1.14 -8.03 1.38
N GLY A 49 -0.17 -7.82 1.24
CA GLY A 49 -1.00 -7.23 2.30
C GLY A 49 -1.44 -8.26 3.33
N ILE A 50 -2.00 -7.76 4.44
CA ILE A 50 -2.84 -8.55 5.33
C ILE A 50 -4.30 -8.19 5.09
N GLU A 51 -5.20 -9.16 5.19
CA GLU A 51 -6.64 -8.89 5.11
C GLU A 51 -7.11 -8.09 6.34
N LYS A 52 -7.95 -7.10 6.09
CA LYS A 52 -8.60 -6.27 7.10
C LYS A 52 -10.07 -6.09 6.71
N GLU A 53 -10.95 -6.26 7.67
CA GLU A 53 -12.36 -5.89 7.54
C GLU A 53 -12.53 -4.39 7.74
N SER A 54 -13.30 -3.75 6.86
CA SER A 54 -13.74 -2.36 6.99
C SER A 54 -15.24 -2.25 6.68
N SER A 55 -15.80 -1.08 6.94
CA SER A 55 -17.22 -0.82 6.68
C SER A 55 -17.48 0.64 6.34
N PHE A 56 -18.52 0.88 5.54
CA PHE A 56 -19.02 2.22 5.24
C PHE A 56 -20.55 2.22 5.22
N GLU A 57 -21.15 3.38 5.47
CA GLU A 57 -22.59 3.57 5.28
C GLU A 57 -22.91 3.72 3.80
N TRP A 58 -23.87 2.94 3.32
CA TRP A 58 -24.36 3.00 1.94
C TRP A 58 -25.86 3.24 1.90
N ASP A 59 -26.28 4.18 1.05
CA ASP A 59 -27.68 4.37 0.69
C ASP A 59 -27.85 4.42 -0.83
N GLU A 60 -28.94 3.84 -1.35
CA GLU A 60 -29.30 3.91 -2.78
C GLU A 60 -29.94 5.28 -3.13
N GLY A 61 -29.34 6.38 -2.68
CA GLY A 61 -29.85 7.74 -2.87
C GLY A 61 -30.97 8.14 -1.91
N ASN A 62 -31.15 7.40 -0.81
CA ASN A 62 -32.06 7.77 0.27
C ASN A 62 -31.41 7.50 1.65
N PRO A 63 -30.88 8.54 2.31
CA PRO A 63 -30.19 8.41 3.60
C PRO A 63 -31.02 7.78 4.73
N GLN A 64 -32.36 7.75 4.62
CA GLN A 64 -33.20 7.08 5.62
C GLN A 64 -33.09 5.55 5.58
N TYR A 65 -32.53 4.99 4.51
CA TYR A 65 -32.28 3.57 4.32
C TYR A 65 -30.78 3.26 4.29
N ALA A 66 -29.93 4.15 4.83
CA ALA A 66 -28.51 3.89 4.96
C ALA A 66 -28.30 2.61 5.77
N GLN A 67 -27.44 1.74 5.25
CA GLN A 67 -27.06 0.48 5.88
C GLN A 67 -25.54 0.40 5.96
N ASP A 68 -25.04 -0.18 7.06
CA ASP A 68 -23.63 -0.51 7.18
C ASP A 68 -23.29 -1.66 6.23
N VAL A 69 -22.39 -1.40 5.28
CA VAL A 69 -21.85 -2.40 4.38
C VAL A 69 -20.42 -2.71 4.79
N SER A 70 -20.17 -3.98 5.11
CA SER A 70 -18.83 -4.49 5.37
C SER A 70 -18.16 -4.95 4.07
N PHE A 71 -16.83 -4.81 4.02
CA PHE A 71 -15.99 -5.28 2.95
C PHE A 71 -14.60 -5.63 3.47
N THR A 72 -13.94 -6.55 2.77
CA THR A 72 -12.56 -6.93 3.04
C THR A 72 -11.63 -6.08 2.17
N MET A 73 -10.53 -5.62 2.74
CA MET A 73 -9.46 -4.91 2.02
C MET A 73 -8.11 -5.50 2.39
N LEU A 74 -7.11 -5.30 1.54
CA LEU A 74 -5.72 -5.53 1.92
C LEU A 74 -5.16 -4.32 2.68
N GLN A 75 -4.24 -4.57 3.59
CA GLN A 75 -3.58 -3.56 4.40
C GLN A 75 -2.06 -3.78 4.44
N VAL A 76 -1.29 -2.70 4.30
CA VAL A 76 0.15 -2.67 4.57
C VAL A 76 0.40 -2.33 6.04
N THR A 77 1.36 -3.02 6.64
CA THR A 77 1.86 -2.74 8.00
C THR A 77 3.36 -2.52 7.98
N GLU A 78 3.93 -2.13 9.11
CA GLU A 78 5.38 -2.06 9.32
C GLU A 78 6.09 -3.42 9.12
N PHE A 79 5.33 -4.53 9.15
CA PHE A 79 5.84 -5.87 8.96
C PHE A 79 5.71 -6.40 7.52
N SER A 80 5.00 -5.69 6.63
CA SER A 80 4.75 -6.15 5.25
C SER A 80 6.02 -6.19 4.37
N ARG A 81 7.13 -5.59 4.82
CA ARG A 81 8.48 -5.60 4.19
C ARG A 81 8.45 -5.60 2.65
N PRO A 82 8.08 -4.48 2.03
CA PRO A 82 8.12 -4.35 0.58
C PRO A 82 9.51 -4.54 -0.01
N HIS A 83 9.53 -4.99 -1.26
CA HIS A 83 10.72 -5.10 -2.09
C HIS A 83 10.64 -4.09 -3.24
N VAL A 84 11.80 -3.60 -3.68
CA VAL A 84 11.92 -2.79 -4.89
C VAL A 84 11.67 -3.68 -6.10
N GLU A 85 10.69 -3.34 -6.93
CA GLU A 85 10.41 -3.99 -8.21
C GLU A 85 11.00 -3.19 -9.39
N ASP A 86 11.05 -1.86 -9.26
CA ASP A 86 11.65 -0.95 -10.22
C ASP A 86 12.10 0.34 -9.54
N TYR A 87 13.03 1.09 -10.12
CA TYR A 87 13.53 2.33 -9.56
C TYR A 87 14.21 3.22 -10.61
N GLU A 88 14.04 4.53 -10.47
CA GLU A 88 14.84 5.51 -11.20
C GLU A 88 15.22 6.69 -10.31
N PHE A 89 16.37 7.29 -10.65
CA PHE A 89 16.90 8.51 -10.02
C PHE A 89 17.16 8.38 -8.50
N VAL A 90 17.26 7.15 -8.00
CA VAL A 90 17.62 6.80 -6.62
C VAL A 90 18.64 5.69 -6.60
N ASP A 91 19.37 5.58 -5.49
CA ASP A 91 20.26 4.46 -5.21
C ASP A 91 19.46 3.33 -4.55
N ALA A 92 18.80 2.53 -5.39
CA ALA A 92 18.06 1.34 -5.01
C ALA A 92 18.55 0.14 -5.85
N ILE A 93 18.18 -1.06 -5.43
CA ILE A 93 18.54 -2.30 -6.14
C ILE A 93 17.27 -3.12 -6.30
N ASP A 94 17.08 -3.70 -7.48
CA ASP A 94 15.99 -4.64 -7.73
C ASP A 94 15.97 -5.78 -6.69
N GLY A 95 14.79 -6.07 -6.15
CA GLY A 95 14.55 -7.01 -5.07
C GLY A 95 14.97 -6.55 -3.67
N GLN A 96 15.53 -5.35 -3.51
CA GLN A 96 15.98 -4.83 -2.22
C GLN A 96 14.79 -4.67 -1.26
N PRO A 97 14.81 -5.30 -0.07
CA PRO A 97 13.80 -5.05 0.95
C PRO A 97 13.98 -3.66 1.56
N PHE A 98 12.87 -2.97 1.81
CA PHE A 98 12.84 -1.68 2.48
C PHE A 98 11.72 -1.62 3.51
N ALA A 99 11.82 -0.67 4.45
CA ALA A 99 10.79 -0.41 5.44
C ALA A 99 10.06 0.89 5.05
N PRO A 100 8.73 0.84 4.79
CA PRO A 100 7.96 2.04 4.56
C PRO A 100 7.83 2.83 5.86
N THR A 101 7.82 4.15 5.76
CA THR A 101 7.57 5.03 6.91
C THR A 101 6.10 4.95 7.32
N SER A 102 5.77 5.40 8.55
CA SER A 102 4.38 5.45 9.00
C SER A 102 3.49 6.31 8.11
N SER A 103 4.02 7.40 7.54
CA SER A 103 3.27 8.25 6.60
C SER A 103 3.04 7.55 5.26
N GLN A 104 4.01 6.79 4.76
CA GLN A 104 3.84 5.97 3.55
C GLN A 104 2.81 4.87 3.80
N ILE A 105 2.89 4.16 4.93
CA ILE A 105 1.92 3.13 5.31
C ILE A 105 0.50 3.72 5.38
N GLN A 106 0.36 4.91 5.98
CA GLN A 106 -0.93 5.59 6.04
C GLN A 106 -1.47 5.91 4.65
N ALA A 107 -0.68 6.58 3.80
CA ALA A 107 -1.09 6.93 2.44
C ALA A 107 -1.47 5.69 1.61
N ILE A 108 -0.68 4.63 1.71
CA ILE A 108 -0.97 3.36 1.02
C ILE A 108 -2.31 2.78 1.46
N ASN A 109 -2.54 2.72 2.78
CA ASN A 109 -3.78 2.14 3.32
C ASN A 109 -5.02 3.00 3.04
N GLU A 110 -4.87 4.32 2.94
CA GLU A 110 -5.96 5.23 2.54
C GLU A 110 -6.38 4.95 1.09
N GLU A 111 -5.43 4.83 0.15
CA GLU A 111 -5.73 4.47 -1.24
C GLU A 111 -6.30 3.04 -1.37
N LEU A 112 -5.76 2.06 -0.63
CA LEU A 112 -6.30 0.68 -0.62
C LEU A 112 -7.74 0.62 -0.13
N GLU A 113 -8.08 1.42 0.90
CA GLU A 113 -9.45 1.48 1.40
C GLU A 113 -10.40 2.13 0.38
N GLU A 114 -9.95 3.17 -0.32
CA GLU A 114 -10.73 3.81 -1.38
C GLU A 114 -11.00 2.83 -2.53
N LEU A 115 -9.96 2.13 -3.03
CA LEU A 115 -10.09 1.14 -4.10
C LEU A 115 -11.08 0.02 -3.72
N ALA A 116 -10.92 -0.58 -2.54
CA ALA A 116 -11.79 -1.64 -2.07
C ALA A 116 -13.23 -1.16 -1.83
N ARG A 117 -13.40 0.09 -1.38
CA ARG A 117 -14.72 0.71 -1.22
C ARG A 117 -15.39 0.96 -2.58
N GLU A 118 -14.66 1.48 -3.56
CA GLU A 118 -15.18 1.71 -4.91
C GLU A 118 -15.60 0.40 -5.57
N GLU A 119 -14.79 -0.66 -5.46
CA GLU A 119 -15.14 -2.00 -5.90
C GLU A 119 -16.44 -2.47 -5.23
N LYS A 120 -16.55 -2.29 -3.91
CA LYS A 120 -17.76 -2.67 -3.18
C LYS A 120 -18.99 -1.88 -3.64
N ILE A 121 -18.85 -0.59 -3.90
CA ILE A 121 -19.94 0.25 -4.42
C ILE A 121 -20.37 -0.23 -5.81
N ASN A 122 -19.42 -0.60 -6.67
CA ASN A 122 -19.73 -1.12 -8.00
C ASN A 122 -20.47 -2.46 -7.93
N GLU A 123 -20.07 -3.36 -7.02
CA GLU A 123 -20.81 -4.60 -6.73
C GLU A 123 -22.25 -4.33 -6.31
N LEU A 124 -22.46 -3.39 -5.38
CA LEU A 124 -23.80 -3.02 -4.89
C LEU A 124 -24.67 -2.43 -6.01
N ARG A 125 -24.06 -1.74 -6.99
CA ARG A 125 -24.74 -1.19 -8.17
C ARG A 125 -25.02 -2.22 -9.27
N GLY A 126 -24.55 -3.45 -9.12
CA GLY A 126 -24.85 -4.56 -10.02
C GLY A 126 -23.73 -4.97 -10.99
N GLY A 127 -22.51 -4.45 -10.83
CA GLY A 127 -21.33 -4.81 -11.63
C GLY A 127 -21.26 -4.13 -13.00
#